data_AF-A0A366DLU0-F1
#
_entry.id   AF-A0A366DLU0-F1
#
_cell.length_a   1.000
_cell.length_b   1.000
_cell.length_c   1.000
_cell.angle_alpha   90.00
_cell.angle_beta   90.00
_cell.angle_gamma   90.00
#
_symmetry.space_group_name_H-M   'P 1'
#
loop_
_entity.id
_entity.type
_entity.pdbx_description
1 polymer ?
#
loop_
_entity_poly.entity_id
_entity_poly.type
_entity_poly.pdbx_seq_one_letter_code
_entity_poly.pdbx_strand_id
1 'polypeptide(L)'
;MSNLQWFRLYHRVIDDEKIRLLAFEDRWHFVALMCLKADGLLDDEESSLKQRKIAVKLGVQARELDEIKRRLFEVGLVDENMSPMAWDELQYRSDSSTDRVRKYREKTKRNRNETSCNVTVTPQDTDTDTDITSSLRSEVKARAPEKASAQSELMKVLDQDHAKAVIDHRKALKKPLTPHAAKLLAAQFFKCPDPNAAADAMIENCWQGFKPEWLQNRQQAAQQRASPASRKLTHTDIWADALREEGILPNEPVSHSTDILDEGYGNRHQESNVHPLRIASSGRY
;
A
#
# COMPACT_ATOMS: atom_id res chain seq x y z
N MET A 1 -6.01 17.46 18.33
CA MET A 1 -5.37 16.19 18.71
C MET A 1 -5.23 15.29 17.49
N SER A 2 -4.26 14.38 17.48
CA SER A 2 -3.79 13.69 16.28
C SER A 2 -4.71 12.53 15.89
N ASN A 3 -5.52 12.74 14.85
CA ASN A 3 -6.21 11.66 14.15
C ASN A 3 -5.17 10.84 13.37
N LEU A 4 -4.75 9.72 13.96
CA LEU A 4 -3.80 8.77 13.38
C LEU A 4 -4.56 7.84 12.42
N GLN A 5 -4.07 7.71 11.19
CA GLN A 5 -4.67 6.80 10.20
C GLN A 5 -4.51 5.33 10.57
N TRP A 6 -3.53 5.00 11.40
CA TRP A 6 -3.19 3.65 11.84
C TRP A 6 -2.38 3.72 13.14
N PHE A 7 -2.42 2.64 13.92
CA PHE A 7 -1.59 2.46 15.11
C PHE A 7 -0.86 1.11 15.02
N ARG A 8 0.24 0.97 15.76
CA ARG A 8 1.02 -0.27 15.82
C ARG A 8 0.51 -1.16 16.94
N LEU A 9 0.18 -2.40 16.59
CA LEU A 9 -0.05 -3.48 17.55
C LEU A 9 1.14 -4.44 17.48
N TYR A 10 1.85 -4.61 18.59
CA TYR A 10 3.05 -5.44 18.65
C TYR A 10 2.69 -6.87 19.01
N HIS A 11 3.38 -7.86 18.45
CA HIS A 11 3.14 -9.28 18.72
C HIS A 11 3.24 -9.64 20.22
N ARG A 12 4.04 -8.89 21.01
CA ARG A 12 4.17 -9.05 22.46
C ARG A 12 2.84 -8.93 23.23
N VAL A 13 1.80 -8.38 22.60
CA VAL A 13 0.43 -8.30 23.15
C VAL A 13 -0.12 -9.69 23.53
N ILE A 14 0.32 -10.75 22.86
CA ILE A 14 -0.13 -12.13 23.11
C ILE A 14 0.44 -12.66 24.43
N ASP A 15 1.68 -12.28 24.75
CA ASP A 15 2.41 -12.76 25.93
C ASP A 15 2.27 -11.81 27.14
N ASP A 16 1.67 -10.64 26.94
CA ASP A 16 1.46 -9.64 28.00
C ASP A 16 0.59 -10.22 29.12
N GLU A 17 1.14 -10.26 30.34
CA GLU A 17 0.47 -10.81 31.51
C GLU A 17 -0.84 -10.05 31.82
N LYS A 18 -0.84 -8.72 31.66
CA LYS A 18 -2.02 -7.88 31.88
C LYS A 18 -3.16 -8.28 30.95
N ILE A 19 -2.86 -8.49 29.67
CA ILE A 19 -3.87 -8.86 28.67
C ILE A 19 -4.35 -10.30 28.87
N ARG A 20 -3.46 -11.19 29.33
CA ARG A 20 -3.81 -12.58 29.65
C ARG A 20 -4.72 -12.70 30.89
N LEU A 21 -4.66 -11.76 31.83
CA LEU A 21 -5.57 -11.70 32.98
C LEU A 21 -7.01 -11.29 32.61
N LEU A 22 -7.21 -10.68 31.44
CA LEU A 22 -8.53 -10.26 30.98
C LEU A 22 -9.35 -11.42 30.38
N ALA A 23 -10.67 -11.29 30.53
CA ALA A 23 -11.64 -12.10 29.78
C ALA A 23 -11.47 -11.90 28.26
N PHE A 24 -11.88 -12.87 27.46
CA PHE A 24 -11.66 -12.86 26.01
C PHE A 24 -12.30 -11.62 25.35
N GLU A 25 -13.47 -11.21 25.83
CA GLU A 25 -14.20 -10.04 25.37
C GLU A 25 -13.43 -8.74 25.67
N ASP A 26 -12.83 -8.63 26.85
CA ASP A 26 -12.10 -7.42 27.27
C ASP A 26 -10.80 -7.20 26.50
N ARG A 27 -10.21 -8.26 25.96
CA ARG A 27 -9.05 -8.15 25.05
C ARG A 27 -9.44 -7.38 23.79
N TRP A 28 -10.64 -7.63 23.25
CA TRP A 28 -11.17 -6.87 22.13
C TRP A 28 -11.50 -5.43 22.53
N HIS A 29 -12.13 -5.22 23.69
CA HIS A 29 -12.43 -3.87 24.18
C HIS A 29 -11.17 -3.01 24.33
N PHE A 30 -10.07 -3.58 24.80
CA PHE A 30 -8.78 -2.88 24.87
C PHE A 30 -8.26 -2.45 23.49
N VAL A 31 -8.31 -3.34 22.49
CA VAL A 31 -7.93 -3.00 21.11
C VAL A 31 -8.85 -1.93 20.54
N ALA A 32 -10.15 -2.01 20.80
CA ALA A 32 -11.10 -0.98 20.38
C ALA A 32 -10.77 0.38 21.02
N LEU A 33 -10.41 0.44 22.31
CA LEU A 33 -9.97 1.67 22.97
C LEU A 33 -8.70 2.25 22.33
N MET A 34 -7.74 1.40 21.92
CA MET A 34 -6.58 1.86 21.15
C MET A 34 -6.99 2.52 19.83
N CYS A 35 -8.00 1.99 19.13
CA CYS A 35 -8.56 2.63 17.93
C CYS A 35 -9.19 3.99 18.27
N LEU A 36 -9.91 4.11 19.39
CA LEU A 36 -10.52 5.37 19.82
C LEU A 36 -9.49 6.43 20.21
N LYS A 37 -8.35 6.00 20.79
CA LYS A 37 -7.21 6.88 21.05
C LYS A 37 -6.59 7.37 19.75
N ALA A 38 -6.39 6.47 18.78
CA ALA A 38 -5.87 6.83 17.46
C ALA A 38 -6.77 7.84 16.73
N ASP A 39 -8.09 7.70 16.82
CA ASP A 39 -9.06 8.62 16.24
C ASP A 39 -9.03 10.02 16.90
N GLY A 40 -8.50 10.11 18.12
CA GLY A 40 -8.46 11.32 18.94
C GLY A 40 -9.70 11.53 19.82
N LEU A 41 -10.66 10.61 19.81
CA LEU A 41 -11.90 10.70 20.60
C LEU A 41 -11.63 10.67 22.11
N LEU A 42 -10.57 9.98 22.52
CA LEU A 42 -10.19 9.88 23.93
C LEU A 42 -9.44 11.11 24.45
N ASP A 43 -8.93 11.97 23.57
CA ASP A 43 -8.19 13.18 23.93
C ASP A 43 -9.10 14.37 24.29
N ASP A 44 -10.39 14.29 23.93
CA ASP A 44 -11.40 15.28 24.35
C ASP A 44 -11.65 15.20 25.86
N GLU A 45 -12.00 16.35 26.47
CA GLU A 45 -12.40 16.44 27.88
C GLU A 45 -13.52 15.44 28.22
N GLU A 46 -13.48 14.91 29.45
CA GLU A 46 -14.47 13.93 29.90
C GLU A 46 -15.87 14.54 29.89
N SER A 47 -16.75 13.97 29.05
CA SER A 47 -18.12 14.44 28.90
C SER A 47 -19.07 13.26 28.77
N SER A 48 -20.31 13.46 29.22
CA SER A 48 -21.36 12.43 29.09
C SER A 48 -21.59 12.03 27.62
N LEU A 49 -21.36 12.94 26.68
CA LEU A 49 -21.42 12.67 25.24
C LEU A 49 -20.25 11.80 24.76
N LYS A 50 -19.04 12.01 25.28
CA LYS A 50 -17.87 11.17 24.98
C LYS A 50 -18.12 9.73 25.42
N GLN A 51 -18.60 9.52 26.65
CA GLN A 51 -18.94 8.19 27.15
C GLN A 51 -19.99 7.48 26.28
N ARG A 52 -21.05 8.18 25.87
CA ARG A 52 -22.04 7.62 24.94
C ARG A 52 -21.44 7.27 23.58
N LYS A 53 -20.56 8.11 23.02
CA LYS A 53 -19.87 7.82 21.75
C LYS A 53 -18.97 6.57 21.89
N ILE A 54 -18.27 6.44 23.00
CA ILE A 54 -17.43 5.28 23.30
C ILE A 54 -18.29 4.02 23.39
N ALA A 55 -19.38 4.04 24.17
CA ALA A 55 -20.32 2.93 24.29
C ALA A 55 -20.88 2.48 22.93
N VAL A 56 -21.31 3.43 22.09
CA VAL A 56 -21.81 3.15 20.73
C VAL A 56 -20.73 2.53 19.85
N LYS A 57 -19.49 3.05 19.89
CA LYS A 57 -18.38 2.50 19.08
C LYS A 57 -17.92 1.12 19.54
N LEU A 58 -18.02 0.82 20.84
CA LEU A 58 -17.75 -0.50 21.40
C LEU A 58 -18.91 -1.48 21.20
N GLY A 59 -20.12 -0.97 20.90
CA GLY A 59 -21.32 -1.80 20.76
C GLY A 59 -21.88 -2.30 22.10
N VAL A 60 -21.62 -1.57 23.20
CA VAL A 60 -21.99 -1.96 24.57
C VAL A 60 -22.92 -0.92 25.20
N GLN A 61 -23.66 -1.33 26.23
CA GLN A 61 -24.49 -0.41 27.00
C GLN A 61 -23.64 0.44 27.96
N ALA A 62 -24.17 1.58 28.43
CA ALA A 62 -23.44 2.47 29.34
C ALA A 62 -22.98 1.78 30.64
N ARG A 63 -23.81 0.89 31.20
CA ARG A 63 -23.46 0.11 32.40
C ARG A 63 -22.30 -0.86 32.15
N GLU A 64 -22.32 -1.53 30.99
CA GLU A 64 -21.25 -2.45 30.59
C GLU A 64 -19.96 -1.68 30.34
N LEU A 65 -20.03 -0.48 29.77
CA LEU A 65 -18.86 0.38 29.58
C LEU A 65 -18.18 0.72 30.92
N ASP A 66 -18.96 1.02 31.96
CA ASP A 66 -18.42 1.31 33.30
C ASP A 66 -17.72 0.09 33.92
N GLU A 67 -18.27 -1.11 33.71
CA GLU A 67 -17.66 -2.36 34.15
C GLU A 67 -16.38 -2.70 33.38
N ILE A 68 -16.39 -2.51 32.05
CA ILE A 68 -15.21 -2.67 31.18
C ILE A 68 -14.11 -1.69 31.62
N LYS A 69 -14.48 -0.41 31.84
CA LYS A 69 -13.57 0.63 32.35
C LYS A 69 -12.93 0.19 33.66
N ARG A 70 -13.74 -0.30 34.62
CA ARG A 70 -13.24 -0.76 35.91
C ARG A 70 -12.23 -1.90 35.76
N ARG A 71 -12.56 -2.93 34.97
CA ARG A 71 -11.69 -4.11 34.77
C ARG A 71 -10.36 -3.75 34.10
N LEU A 72 -10.40 -2.89 33.07
CA LEU A 72 -9.19 -2.45 32.36
C LEU A 72 -8.31 -1.54 33.21
N PHE A 73 -8.92 -0.70 34.05
CA PHE A 73 -8.22 0.15 35.01
C PHE A 73 -7.56 -0.67 36.13
N GLU A 74 -8.26 -1.67 36.68
CA GLU A 74 -7.74 -2.54 37.75
C GLU A 74 -6.48 -3.31 37.34
N VAL A 75 -6.41 -3.75 36.09
CA VAL A 75 -5.22 -4.41 35.50
C VAL A 75 -4.10 -3.41 35.15
N GLY A 76 -4.40 -2.10 35.17
CA GLY A 76 -3.43 -1.05 34.84
C GLY A 76 -3.04 -1.04 33.36
N LEU A 77 -3.98 -1.38 32.48
CA LEU A 77 -3.83 -1.22 31.02
C LEU A 77 -4.23 0.18 30.56
N VAL A 78 -5.16 0.79 31.30
CA VAL A 78 -5.85 2.03 30.93
C VAL A 78 -5.88 2.97 32.15
N ASP A 79 -5.85 4.29 31.90
CA ASP A 79 -5.99 5.32 32.93
C ASP A 79 -7.47 5.62 33.29
N GLU A 80 -7.69 6.57 34.19
CA GLU A 80 -9.04 7.00 34.59
C GLU A 80 -9.85 7.61 33.43
N ASN A 81 -9.17 8.12 32.40
CA ASN A 81 -9.74 8.76 31.22
C ASN A 81 -9.90 7.79 30.04
N MET A 82 -9.83 6.48 30.28
CA MET A 82 -9.93 5.43 29.28
C MET A 82 -8.80 5.44 28.22
N SER A 83 -7.69 6.14 28.48
CA SER A 83 -6.50 6.17 27.62
C SER A 83 -5.52 5.05 27.96
N PRO A 84 -4.96 4.34 26.97
CA PRO A 84 -3.95 3.29 27.20
C PRO A 84 -2.67 3.86 27.83
N MET A 85 -2.19 3.25 28.91
CA MET A 85 -1.05 3.76 29.67
C MET A 85 0.28 3.72 28.88
N ALA A 86 0.51 2.65 28.13
CA ALA A 86 1.73 2.46 27.34
C ALA A 86 1.67 3.10 25.93
N TRP A 87 0.72 4.01 25.68
CA TRP A 87 0.48 4.56 24.34
C TRP A 87 1.72 5.25 23.74
N ASP A 88 2.35 6.16 24.50
CA ASP A 88 3.49 6.95 24.02
C ASP A 88 4.76 6.12 23.82
N GLU A 89 4.91 5.02 24.56
CA GLU A 89 6.01 4.06 24.38
C GLU A 89 5.83 3.19 23.14
N LEU A 90 4.57 2.82 22.86
CA LEU A 90 4.21 1.93 21.76
C LEU A 90 4.11 2.68 20.43
N GLN A 91 3.65 3.92 20.43
CA GLN A 91 3.38 4.68 19.21
C GLN A 91 4.49 5.72 18.94
N TYR A 92 5.19 5.56 17.81
CA TYR A 92 6.23 6.51 17.42
C TYR A 92 5.63 7.86 17.00
N ARG A 93 6.19 8.96 17.50
CA ARG A 93 5.83 10.35 17.10
C ARG A 93 5.98 10.63 15.60
N SER A 94 6.74 9.82 14.86
CA SER A 94 6.82 9.92 13.40
C SER A 94 5.52 9.57 12.68
N ASP A 95 4.69 8.72 13.29
CA ASP A 95 3.47 8.22 12.64
C ASP A 95 2.35 9.26 12.71
N SER A 96 2.44 10.26 13.61
CA SER A 96 1.61 11.48 13.58
C SER A 96 2.13 12.56 12.61
N SER A 97 3.26 12.32 11.93
CA SER A 97 3.98 13.38 11.20
C SER A 97 3.58 13.60 9.74
N THR A 98 2.44 13.05 9.31
CA THR A 98 1.82 13.40 8.02
C THR A 98 1.64 14.93 7.90
N ASP A 99 1.36 15.60 9.02
CA ASP A 99 1.30 17.06 9.10
C ASP A 99 2.66 17.78 9.02
N ARG A 100 3.74 17.19 9.54
CA ARG A 100 5.09 17.80 9.45
C ARG A 100 5.61 17.75 8.02
N VAL A 101 5.42 16.62 7.34
CA VAL A 101 5.77 16.46 5.91
C VAL A 101 4.88 17.35 5.05
N ARG A 102 3.59 17.48 5.38
CA ARG A 102 2.67 18.42 4.70
C ARG A 102 3.10 19.87 4.90
N LYS A 103 3.39 20.32 6.13
CA LYS A 103 3.89 21.67 6.43
C LYS A 103 5.23 21.95 5.75
N TYR A 104 6.15 20.98 5.71
CA TYR A 104 7.39 21.10 4.96
C TYR A 104 7.12 21.25 3.45
N ARG A 105 6.28 20.38 2.86
CA ARG A 105 5.90 20.46 1.44
C ARG A 105 5.17 21.76 1.09
N GLU A 106 4.31 22.26 1.97
CA GLU A 106 3.63 23.55 1.82
C GLU A 106 4.60 24.71 1.94
N LYS A 107 5.56 24.67 2.88
CA LYS A 107 6.63 25.67 3.01
C LYS A 107 7.58 25.68 1.80
N THR A 108 7.96 24.52 1.28
CA THR A 108 8.77 24.40 0.05
C THR A 108 7.99 24.89 -1.17
N LYS A 109 6.67 24.64 -1.24
CA LYS A 109 5.81 25.17 -2.32
C LYS A 109 5.63 26.69 -2.24
N ARG A 110 5.46 27.27 -1.04
CA ARG A 110 5.42 28.72 -0.83
C ARG A 110 6.73 29.39 -1.24
N ASN A 111 7.86 28.87 -0.77
CA ASN A 111 9.18 29.40 -1.13
C ASN A 111 9.46 29.31 -2.64
N ARG A 112 8.98 28.25 -3.31
CA ARG A 112 9.12 28.08 -4.77
C ARG A 112 8.29 29.09 -5.58
N ASN A 113 7.16 29.54 -5.03
CA ASN A 113 6.30 30.53 -5.69
C ASN A 113 6.73 31.98 -5.38
N GLU A 114 7.41 32.23 -4.26
CA GLU A 114 7.94 33.56 -3.91
C GLU A 114 9.30 33.86 -4.56
N THR A 115 10.06 32.83 -4.97
CA THR A 115 11.30 33.05 -5.75
C THR A 115 11.02 33.02 -7.26
N SER A 116 10.15 33.92 -7.72
CA SER A 116 10.30 34.50 -9.05
C SER A 116 11.00 35.84 -8.89
N CYS A 117 12.32 35.83 -9.05
CA CYS A 117 13.17 36.93 -9.52
C CYS A 117 14.58 36.76 -8.92
N ASN A 118 15.49 36.36 -9.82
CA ASN A 118 16.93 36.63 -9.80
C ASN A 118 17.70 36.24 -8.53
N VAL A 119 18.49 35.16 -8.63
CA VAL A 119 19.91 35.11 -8.24
C VAL A 119 20.42 33.68 -8.41
N THR A 120 21.40 33.53 -9.31
CA THR A 120 22.20 32.31 -9.48
C THR A 120 23.20 32.24 -8.33
N VAL A 121 22.96 31.39 -7.32
CA VAL A 121 23.98 31.05 -6.33
C VAL A 121 24.04 29.54 -6.14
N THR A 122 25.19 29.01 -6.52
CA THR A 122 25.74 27.67 -6.33
C THR A 122 25.76 27.28 -4.84
N PRO A 123 25.35 26.06 -4.43
CA PRO A 123 25.67 25.56 -3.11
C PRO A 123 27.17 25.18 -3.03
N GLN A 124 27.89 25.79 -2.09
CA GLN A 124 29.23 25.38 -1.68
C GLN A 124 29.14 24.05 -0.91
N ASP A 125 29.75 23.01 -1.47
CA ASP A 125 30.24 21.86 -0.71
C ASP A 125 31.50 22.28 0.06
N THR A 126 31.64 21.74 1.26
CA THR A 126 32.70 22.04 2.22
C THR A 126 34.04 21.47 1.74
N ASP A 127 35.03 22.35 1.52
CA ASP A 127 36.43 22.00 1.26
C ASP A 127 37.17 21.66 2.57
N THR A 128 38.11 20.74 2.48
CA THR A 128 39.30 20.71 3.34
C THR A 128 40.53 20.45 2.45
N ASP A 129 41.52 21.31 2.64
CA ASP A 129 42.94 21.28 2.22
C ASP A 129 43.36 21.86 0.86
N THR A 130 43.51 23.19 0.87
CA THR A 130 44.78 23.95 0.91
C THR A 130 45.89 23.74 -0.14
N ASP A 131 46.26 24.89 -0.73
CA ASP A 131 47.50 25.32 -1.41
C ASP A 131 47.84 24.78 -2.81
N ILE A 132 47.87 25.67 -3.82
CA ILE A 132 49.08 26.40 -4.25
C ILE A 132 48.70 27.44 -5.34
N THR A 133 49.49 28.51 -5.33
CA THR A 133 49.48 29.79 -6.01
C THR A 133 49.50 29.80 -7.56
N SER A 134 49.02 30.93 -8.10
CA SER A 134 49.60 31.71 -9.24
C SER A 134 48.69 32.00 -10.45
N SER A 135 48.20 33.25 -10.46
CA SER A 135 48.20 34.27 -11.54
C SER A 135 48.21 33.88 -13.04
N LEU A 136 47.12 34.32 -13.69
CA LEU A 136 47.02 35.07 -14.96
C LEU A 136 47.10 34.37 -16.34
N ARG A 137 46.01 34.61 -17.11
CA ARG A 137 45.80 34.53 -18.57
C ARG A 137 45.70 33.10 -19.14
N SER A 138 44.80 32.74 -20.06
CA SER A 138 44.09 33.50 -21.10
C SER A 138 42.86 32.70 -21.57
N GLU A 139 41.90 33.40 -22.16
CA GLU A 139 40.71 32.86 -22.82
C GLU A 139 41.04 31.81 -23.90
N VAL A 140 40.61 30.56 -23.68
CA VAL A 140 40.24 29.63 -24.74
C VAL A 140 39.04 28.83 -24.28
N LYS A 141 37.89 29.06 -24.93
CA LYS A 141 36.64 28.31 -24.75
C LYS A 141 36.81 26.90 -25.31
N ALA A 142 37.42 26.01 -24.54
CA ALA A 142 37.44 24.58 -24.83
C ALA A 142 36.11 23.97 -24.35
N ARG A 143 35.30 23.51 -25.31
CA ARG A 143 34.04 22.79 -25.07
C ARG A 143 34.36 21.49 -24.30
N ALA A 144 34.00 21.45 -23.01
CA ALA A 144 34.08 20.25 -22.19
C ALA A 144 33.26 19.11 -22.83
N PRO A 145 33.71 17.84 -22.73
CA PRO A 145 32.97 16.71 -23.28
C PRO A 145 31.58 16.64 -22.64
N GLU A 146 30.53 16.64 -23.47
CA GLU A 146 29.14 16.63 -23.04
C GLU A 146 28.89 15.41 -22.14
N LYS A 147 28.55 15.64 -20.87
CA LYS A 147 28.15 14.57 -19.93
C LYS A 147 27.02 13.78 -20.61
N ALA A 148 27.24 12.49 -20.86
CA ALA A 148 26.28 11.62 -21.55
C ALA A 148 24.89 11.77 -20.92
N SER A 149 23.97 12.42 -21.64
CA SER A 149 22.61 12.62 -21.17
C SER A 149 21.91 11.27 -21.11
N ALA A 150 20.99 11.09 -20.15
CA ALA A 150 20.16 9.88 -20.07
C ALA A 150 19.44 9.59 -21.40
N GLN A 151 19.12 10.63 -22.17
CA GLN A 151 18.55 10.52 -23.51
C GLN A 151 19.54 9.91 -24.51
N SER A 152 20.79 10.35 -24.51
CA SER A 152 21.83 9.85 -25.42
C SER A 152 22.11 8.35 -25.22
N GLU A 153 21.97 7.84 -23.99
CA GLU A 153 22.12 6.40 -23.72
C GLU A 153 20.92 5.57 -24.23
N LEU A 154 19.70 6.10 -24.16
CA LEU A 154 18.51 5.44 -24.69
C LEU A 154 18.46 5.45 -26.22
N MET A 155 18.88 6.56 -26.85
CA MET A 155 18.93 6.72 -28.31
C MET A 155 19.87 5.73 -29.01
N LYS A 156 20.75 5.03 -28.28
CA LYS A 156 21.60 3.99 -28.87
C LYS A 156 20.81 2.76 -29.31
N VAL A 157 19.61 2.58 -28.77
CA VAL A 157 18.79 1.37 -28.92
C VAL A 157 17.36 1.72 -29.34
N LEU A 158 16.84 2.86 -28.88
CA LEU A 158 15.48 3.33 -29.18
C LEU A 158 15.51 4.52 -30.14
N ASP A 159 14.40 4.72 -30.84
CA ASP A 159 14.17 5.95 -31.62
C ASP A 159 14.06 7.18 -30.70
N GLN A 160 14.27 8.36 -31.29
CA GLN A 160 14.25 9.62 -30.56
C GLN A 160 12.93 9.87 -29.81
N ASP A 161 11.81 9.50 -30.42
CA ASP A 161 10.47 9.69 -29.87
C ASP A 161 10.22 8.76 -28.68
N HIS A 162 10.55 7.47 -28.83
CA HIS A 162 10.44 6.47 -27.76
C HIS A 162 11.40 6.76 -26.58
N ALA A 163 12.63 7.19 -26.86
CA ALA A 163 13.58 7.59 -25.83
C ALA A 163 13.05 8.78 -25.00
N LYS A 164 12.43 9.76 -25.65
CA LYS A 164 11.78 10.89 -24.98
C LYS A 164 10.55 10.44 -24.18
N ALA A 165 9.71 9.57 -24.75
CA ALA A 165 8.52 9.04 -24.08
C ALA A 165 8.87 8.30 -22.78
N VAL A 166 9.93 7.48 -22.77
CA VAL A 166 10.42 6.79 -21.56
C VAL A 166 10.90 7.78 -20.50
N ILE A 167 11.58 8.86 -20.89
CA ILE A 167 12.04 9.90 -19.96
C ILE A 167 10.87 10.65 -19.37
N ASP A 168 9.90 11.04 -20.18
CA ASP A 168 8.73 11.79 -19.74
C ASP A 168 7.81 10.94 -18.85
N HIS A 169 7.67 9.64 -19.15
CA HIS A 169 7.03 8.67 -18.27
C HIS A 169 7.71 8.58 -16.89
N ARG A 170 9.04 8.50 -16.85
CA ARG A 170 9.82 8.50 -15.59
C ARG A 170 9.66 9.78 -14.79
N LYS A 171 9.56 10.94 -15.46
CA LYS A 171 9.26 12.22 -14.81
C LYS A 171 7.83 12.24 -14.24
N ALA A 172 6.86 11.71 -14.95
CA ALA A 172 5.48 11.58 -14.47
C ALA A 172 5.38 10.71 -13.20
N LEU A 173 6.17 9.62 -13.15
CA LEU A 173 6.34 8.78 -11.95
C LEU A 173 7.16 9.43 -10.83
N LYS A 174 7.62 10.68 -11.00
CA LYS A 174 8.46 11.45 -10.06
C LYS A 174 9.78 10.75 -9.70
N LYS A 175 10.30 9.92 -10.60
CA LYS A 175 11.55 9.17 -10.44
C LYS A 175 12.45 9.40 -11.67
N PRO A 176 13.09 10.59 -11.78
CA PRO A 176 13.86 10.95 -12.96
C PRO A 176 15.01 9.97 -13.20
N LEU A 177 15.30 9.74 -14.48
CA LEU A 177 16.27 8.75 -14.91
C LEU A 177 17.70 9.30 -14.82
N THR A 178 18.60 8.58 -14.14
CA THR A 178 20.04 8.89 -14.13
C THR A 178 20.73 8.32 -15.39
N PRO A 179 21.86 8.87 -15.85
CA PRO A 179 22.57 8.37 -17.03
C PRO A 179 22.94 6.88 -16.94
N HIS A 180 23.39 6.43 -15.77
CA HIS A 180 23.71 5.02 -15.54
C HIS A 180 22.47 4.12 -15.60
N ALA A 181 21.34 4.56 -15.04
CA ALA A 181 20.09 3.82 -15.12
C ALA A 181 19.55 3.76 -16.56
N ALA A 182 19.76 4.80 -17.36
CA ALA A 182 19.42 4.82 -18.78
C ALA A 182 20.23 3.76 -19.56
N LYS A 183 21.54 3.67 -19.29
CA LYS A 183 22.41 2.62 -19.88
C LYS A 183 21.94 1.22 -19.53
N LEU A 184 21.55 0.97 -18.26
CA LEU A 184 21.02 -0.33 -17.84
C LEU A 184 19.69 -0.67 -18.53
N LEU A 185 18.79 0.31 -18.67
CA LEU A 185 17.54 0.11 -19.41
C LEU A 185 17.79 -0.17 -20.89
N ALA A 186 18.65 0.61 -21.55
CA ALA A 186 19.02 0.41 -22.94
C ALA A 186 19.58 -1.01 -23.16
N ALA A 187 20.40 -1.52 -22.22
CA ALA A 187 20.91 -2.89 -22.28
C ALA A 187 19.82 -3.97 -22.16
N GLN A 188 18.69 -3.69 -21.51
CA GLN A 188 17.55 -4.61 -21.44
C GLN A 188 16.68 -4.52 -22.69
N PHE A 189 16.45 -3.32 -23.22
CA PHE A 189 15.74 -3.14 -24.49
C PHE A 189 16.49 -3.78 -25.66
N PHE A 190 17.82 -3.75 -25.64
CA PHE A 190 18.65 -4.42 -26.65
C PHE A 190 18.47 -5.95 -26.66
N LYS A 191 18.07 -6.56 -25.54
CA LYS A 191 17.80 -8.01 -25.48
C LYS A 191 16.44 -8.38 -26.09
N CYS A 192 15.57 -7.41 -26.34
CA CYS A 192 14.29 -7.66 -26.98
C CYS A 192 14.45 -7.71 -28.50
N PRO A 193 13.71 -8.60 -29.20
CA PRO A 193 13.69 -8.61 -30.67
C PRO A 193 13.25 -7.27 -31.27
N ASP A 194 12.34 -6.57 -30.60
CA ASP A 194 11.92 -5.21 -30.95
C ASP A 194 12.07 -4.29 -29.72
N PRO A 195 13.10 -3.42 -29.70
CA PRO A 195 13.33 -2.50 -28.60
C PRO A 195 12.25 -1.43 -28.44
N ASN A 196 11.67 -0.94 -29.55
CA ASN A 196 10.69 0.13 -29.52
C ASN A 196 9.36 -0.38 -28.95
N ALA A 197 8.89 -1.55 -29.41
CA ALA A 197 7.69 -2.18 -28.84
C ALA A 197 7.87 -2.53 -27.35
N ALA A 198 9.09 -2.85 -26.92
CA ALA A 198 9.40 -3.07 -25.52
C ALA A 198 9.29 -1.78 -24.67
N ALA A 199 9.69 -0.63 -25.23
CA ALA A 199 9.52 0.68 -24.59
C ALA A 199 8.04 1.07 -24.48
N ASP A 200 7.25 0.84 -25.54
CA ASP A 200 5.80 1.08 -25.52
C ASP A 200 5.11 0.21 -24.47
N ALA A 201 5.43 -1.10 -24.44
CA ALA A 201 4.89 -1.99 -23.43
C ALA A 201 5.30 -1.61 -21.99
N MET A 202 6.51 -1.06 -21.78
CA MET A 202 6.91 -0.53 -20.47
C MET A 202 6.03 0.64 -20.03
N ILE A 203 5.67 1.53 -20.96
CA ILE A 203 4.83 2.72 -20.71
C ILE A 203 3.38 2.29 -20.47
N GLU A 204 2.81 1.46 -21.35
CA GLU A 204 1.43 0.95 -21.23
C GLU A 204 1.18 0.25 -19.89
N ASN A 205 2.19 -0.46 -19.39
CA ASN A 205 2.09 -1.18 -18.12
C ASN A 205 2.55 -0.34 -16.90
N CYS A 206 2.84 0.94 -17.09
CA CYS A 206 3.32 1.85 -16.05
C CYS A 206 4.54 1.33 -15.28
N TRP A 207 5.41 0.56 -15.94
CA TRP A 207 6.56 -0.02 -15.28
C TRP A 207 7.67 1.00 -15.06
N GLN A 208 8.32 0.89 -13.89
CA GLN A 208 9.51 1.69 -13.62
C GLN A 208 10.73 1.04 -14.30
N GLY A 209 10.96 -0.26 -14.13
CA GLY A 209 12.06 -0.99 -14.78
C GLY A 209 11.59 -1.75 -16.02
N PHE A 210 12.53 -2.38 -16.72
CA PHE A 210 12.19 -3.29 -17.81
C PHE A 210 13.13 -4.50 -17.80
N LYS A 211 12.57 -5.68 -18.01
CA LYS A 211 13.30 -6.92 -18.31
C LYS A 211 12.52 -7.72 -19.36
N PRO A 212 13.20 -8.39 -20.30
CA PRO A 212 12.54 -9.15 -21.37
C PRO A 212 11.67 -10.30 -20.83
N GLU A 213 12.08 -10.92 -19.72
CA GLU A 213 11.33 -12.01 -19.07
C GLU A 213 9.93 -11.58 -18.61
N TRP A 214 9.73 -10.29 -18.29
CA TRP A 214 8.44 -9.79 -17.82
C TRP A 214 7.39 -9.77 -18.94
N LEU A 215 7.80 -9.47 -20.18
CA LEU A 215 6.91 -9.55 -21.34
C LEU A 215 6.50 -11.00 -21.60
N GLN A 216 7.47 -11.93 -21.55
CA GLN A 216 7.23 -13.35 -21.78
C GLN A 216 6.26 -13.93 -20.74
N ASN A 217 6.51 -13.67 -19.45
CA ASN A 217 5.63 -14.13 -18.38
C ASN A 217 4.20 -13.60 -18.52
N ARG A 218 4.05 -12.34 -18.98
CA ARG A 218 2.74 -11.74 -19.20
C ARG A 218 2.00 -12.37 -20.38
N GLN A 219 2.70 -12.62 -21.48
CA GLN A 219 2.14 -13.33 -22.64
C GLN A 219 1.73 -14.76 -22.27
N GLN A 220 2.56 -15.47 -21.50
CA GLN A 220 2.23 -16.81 -20.99
C GLN A 220 1.01 -16.77 -20.06
N ALA A 221 0.93 -15.81 -19.14
CA ALA A 221 -0.24 -15.65 -18.28
C ALA A 221 -1.51 -15.33 -19.07
N ALA A 222 -1.42 -14.52 -20.12
CA ALA A 222 -2.53 -14.23 -21.02
C ALA A 222 -2.97 -15.48 -21.80
N GLN A 223 -2.04 -16.28 -22.30
CA GLN A 223 -2.32 -17.55 -22.98
C GLN A 223 -2.97 -18.57 -22.02
N GLN A 224 -2.47 -18.70 -20.79
CA GLN A 224 -3.07 -19.57 -19.76
C GLN A 224 -4.50 -19.16 -19.40
N ARG A 225 -4.80 -17.85 -19.40
CA ARG A 225 -6.17 -17.35 -19.17
C ARG A 225 -7.08 -17.60 -20.37
N ALA A 226 -6.57 -17.48 -21.60
CA ALA A 226 -7.34 -17.74 -22.82
C ALA A 226 -7.59 -19.23 -23.06
N SER A 227 -6.72 -20.10 -22.56
CA SER A 227 -6.85 -21.55 -22.61
C SER A 227 -6.74 -22.10 -21.19
N PRO A 228 -7.81 -21.97 -20.38
CA PRO A 228 -7.83 -22.58 -19.07
C PRO A 228 -7.59 -24.08 -19.27
N ALA A 229 -6.50 -24.59 -18.71
CA ALA A 229 -6.21 -26.01 -18.73
C ALA A 229 -7.44 -26.76 -18.21
N SER A 230 -7.89 -27.80 -18.91
CA SER A 230 -9.03 -28.61 -18.45
C SER A 230 -8.72 -29.09 -17.04
N ARG A 231 -9.39 -28.52 -16.04
CA ARG A 231 -9.23 -28.96 -14.65
C ARG A 231 -9.51 -30.46 -14.61
N LYS A 232 -8.62 -31.24 -13.98
CA LYS A 232 -8.88 -32.67 -13.77
C LYS A 232 -10.18 -32.77 -12.98
N LEU A 233 -11.16 -33.51 -13.52
CA LEU A 233 -12.46 -33.69 -12.87
C LEU A 233 -12.23 -34.21 -11.46
N THR A 234 -12.73 -33.46 -10.48
CA THR A 234 -12.66 -33.89 -9.07
C THR A 234 -13.72 -34.94 -8.82
N HIS A 235 -13.54 -35.77 -7.79
CA HIS A 235 -14.56 -36.74 -7.38
C HIS A 235 -15.93 -36.09 -7.11
N THR A 236 -15.92 -34.84 -6.64
CA THR A 236 -17.12 -34.01 -6.48
C THR A 236 -17.77 -33.60 -7.80
N ASP A 237 -16.98 -33.33 -8.86
CA ASP A 237 -17.53 -33.07 -10.20
C ASP A 237 -18.19 -34.35 -10.76
N ILE A 238 -17.54 -35.50 -10.59
CA ILE A 238 -18.06 -36.81 -11.04
C ILE A 238 -19.37 -37.17 -10.33
N TRP A 239 -19.44 -36.95 -9.01
CA TRP A 239 -20.65 -37.20 -8.22
C TRP A 239 -21.77 -36.21 -8.56
N ALA A 240 -21.44 -34.94 -8.78
CA ALA A 240 -22.42 -33.94 -9.18
C ALA A 240 -23.03 -34.28 -10.56
N ASP A 241 -22.24 -34.81 -11.50
CA ASP A 241 -22.74 -35.25 -12.80
C ASP A 241 -23.64 -36.49 -12.68
N ALA A 242 -23.25 -37.49 -11.88
CA ALA A 242 -24.10 -38.66 -11.63
C ALA A 242 -25.44 -38.27 -10.97
N LEU A 243 -25.43 -37.34 -10.02
CA LEU A 243 -26.65 -36.84 -9.37
C LEU A 243 -27.52 -35.98 -10.30
N ARG A 244 -26.93 -35.34 -11.33
CA ARG A 244 -27.67 -34.66 -12.40
C ARG A 244 -28.30 -35.67 -13.37
N GLU A 245 -27.60 -36.75 -13.71
CA GLU A 245 -28.16 -37.84 -14.54
C GLU A 245 -29.34 -38.53 -13.84
N GLU A 246 -29.26 -38.72 -12.53
CA GLU A 246 -30.36 -39.25 -11.70
C GLU A 246 -31.47 -38.19 -11.42
N GLY A 247 -31.35 -36.97 -11.94
CA GLY A 247 -32.36 -35.91 -11.86
C GLY A 247 -32.54 -35.28 -10.47
N ILE A 248 -31.60 -35.51 -9.55
CA ILE A 248 -31.63 -34.99 -8.17
C ILE A 248 -31.14 -33.54 -8.13
N LEU A 249 -30.15 -33.20 -8.95
CA LEU A 249 -29.64 -31.84 -9.10
C LEU A 249 -30.15 -31.20 -10.41
N PRO A 250 -30.55 -29.91 -10.40
CA PRO A 250 -30.93 -29.21 -11.63
C PRO A 250 -29.72 -29.06 -12.58
N ASN A 251 -29.98 -29.17 -13.89
CA ASN A 251 -29.00 -28.83 -14.91
C ASN A 251 -28.88 -27.30 -15.03
N GLU A 252 -28.20 -26.67 -14.07
CA GLU A 252 -27.78 -25.28 -14.24
C GLU A 252 -26.60 -25.21 -15.21
N PRO A 253 -26.62 -24.29 -16.19
CA PRO A 253 -25.46 -24.05 -17.04
C PRO A 253 -24.31 -23.59 -16.14
N VAL A 254 -23.12 -24.15 -16.37
CA VAL A 254 -21.90 -23.82 -15.63
C VAL A 254 -21.56 -22.36 -15.90
N SER A 255 -22.14 -21.47 -15.09
CA SER A 255 -21.90 -20.05 -15.15
C SER A 255 -20.47 -19.79 -14.68
N HIS A 256 -19.56 -19.62 -15.64
CA HIS A 256 -18.31 -18.90 -15.41
C HIS A 256 -18.54 -17.38 -15.45
N SER A 257 -19.72 -16.89 -15.07
CA SER A 257 -19.98 -15.47 -14.92
C SER A 257 -19.76 -15.08 -13.46
N THR A 258 -18.52 -14.70 -13.13
CA THR A 258 -18.23 -13.90 -11.94
C THR A 258 -18.60 -12.44 -12.21
N ASP A 259 -19.88 -12.16 -12.46
CA ASP A 259 -20.43 -10.79 -12.48
C ASP A 259 -21.55 -10.71 -11.44
N ILE A 260 -21.23 -11.12 -10.21
CA ILE A 260 -21.94 -10.63 -9.03
C ILE A 260 -21.23 -9.32 -8.66
N LEU A 261 -21.91 -8.21 -8.90
CA LEU A 261 -21.51 -6.89 -8.40
C LEU A 261 -21.31 -6.98 -6.89
N ASP A 262 -20.04 -6.93 -6.48
CA ASP A 262 -19.58 -6.88 -5.10
C ASP A 262 -19.89 -5.48 -4.52
N GLU A 263 -21.17 -5.22 -4.26
CA GLU A 263 -21.58 -4.17 -3.33
C GLU A 263 -21.49 -4.71 -1.90
N GLY A 264 -20.32 -4.52 -1.29
CA GLY A 264 -20.20 -4.35 0.15
C GLY A 264 -19.85 -5.59 0.96
N TYR A 265 -18.83 -5.40 1.81
CA TYR A 265 -18.36 -6.24 2.90
C TYR A 265 -17.37 -7.36 2.52
N GLY A 266 -16.14 -6.94 2.24
CA GLY A 266 -14.97 -7.79 2.25
C GLY A 266 -14.66 -8.33 3.65
N ASN A 267 -15.16 -9.54 3.94
CA ASN A 267 -14.56 -10.41 4.95
C ASN A 267 -13.90 -11.58 4.20
N ARG A 268 -12.58 -11.52 4.04
CA ARG A 268 -11.77 -12.60 3.45
C ARG A 268 -11.62 -13.72 4.49
N HIS A 269 -12.65 -14.52 4.64
CA HIS A 269 -12.51 -15.91 5.06
C HIS A 269 -12.57 -16.77 3.81
N GLN A 270 -11.53 -17.58 3.61
CA GLN A 270 -11.53 -18.66 2.64
C GLN A 270 -12.49 -19.72 3.18
N GLU A 271 -13.79 -19.52 2.97
CA GLU A 271 -14.81 -20.51 3.29
C GLU A 271 -14.59 -21.70 2.36
N SER A 272 -14.24 -22.84 2.96
CA SER A 272 -14.32 -24.14 2.32
C SER A 272 -15.68 -24.27 1.62
N ASN A 273 -15.68 -24.59 0.32
CA ASN A 273 -16.86 -24.90 -0.49
C ASN A 273 -17.64 -26.10 0.08
N VAL A 274 -18.35 -25.90 1.18
CA VAL A 274 -19.30 -26.85 1.74
C VAL A 274 -20.64 -26.13 1.75
N HIS A 275 -21.43 -26.34 0.70
CA HIS A 275 -22.82 -25.91 0.68
C HIS A 275 -23.58 -26.60 1.81
N PRO A 276 -24.29 -25.88 2.70
CA PRO A 276 -25.20 -26.52 3.64
C PRO A 276 -26.40 -27.07 2.86
N LEU A 277 -26.55 -28.40 2.87
CA LEU A 277 -27.72 -29.11 2.38
C LEU A 277 -28.97 -28.60 3.14
N ARG A 278 -29.76 -27.73 2.52
CA ARG A 278 -31.11 -27.43 3.01
C ARG A 278 -32.00 -28.65 2.77
N ILE A 279 -32.19 -29.46 3.80
CA ILE A 279 -33.24 -30.46 3.84
C ILE A 279 -34.58 -29.72 3.97
N ALA A 280 -35.35 -29.68 2.90
CA ALA A 280 -36.73 -29.22 2.93
C ALA A 280 -37.58 -30.30 3.63
N SER A 281 -37.96 -30.06 4.89
CA SER A 281 -38.97 -30.87 5.57
C SER A 281 -40.34 -30.59 4.94
N SER A 282 -40.86 -31.56 4.19
CA SER A 282 -42.25 -31.56 3.72
C SER A 282 -43.16 -32.00 4.87
N GLY A 283 -43.74 -31.04 5.59
CA GLY A 283 -44.86 -31.29 6.49
C GLY A 283 -46.17 -31.35 5.70
N ARG A 284 -46.77 -32.53 5.60
CA ARG A 284 -48.19 -32.70 5.26
C ARG A 284 -48.99 -32.97 6.53
N TYR A 285 -50.22 -32.45 6.52
CA TYR A 285 -51.30 -32.45 7.51
C TYR A 285 -51.26 -31.32 8.54
#